data_AF-A0A9Q1B7F2-F1
#
_entry.id   AF-A0A9Q1B7F2-F1
#
_cell.length_a   1.000
_cell.length_b   1.000
_cell.length_c   1.000
_cell.angle_alpha   90.00
_cell.angle_beta   90.00
_cell.angle_gamma   90.00
#
_symmetry.space_group_name_H-M   'P 1'
#
loop_
_entity.id
_entity.type
_entity.pdbx_description
1 polymer ?
#
loop_
_entity_poly.entity_id
_entity_poly.type
_entity_poly.pdbx_seq_one_letter_code
_entity_poly.pdbx_strand_id
1 'polypeptide(L)'
;GCPDSLIKELHHFRILGEEQYNRYQRYGTEEYVLQMGGVLCPTPGCGAGLLPEPEVRRIVCEPSNGLGCGFVFCRECKEEYHEGECLTFLETQGAIAQK
;
A
#
# COMPACT_ATOMS: atom_id res chain seq x y z
N GLY A 1 5.67 -9.55 -22.75
CA GLY A 1 4.30 -9.21 -23.20
C GLY A 1 4.37 -8.60 -24.57
N CYS A 2 3.30 -8.70 -25.37
CA CYS A 2 3.19 -7.97 -26.62
C CYS A 2 2.79 -6.50 -26.33
N PRO A 3 3.22 -5.51 -27.13
CA PRO A 3 2.76 -4.13 -26.98
C PRO A 3 1.26 -4.03 -27.29
N ASP A 4 0.58 -3.10 -26.62
CA ASP A 4 -0.84 -2.76 -26.84
C ASP A 4 -1.85 -3.92 -26.75
N SER A 5 -1.46 -5.01 -26.07
CA SER A 5 -2.27 -6.23 -25.97
C SER A 5 -3.01 -6.35 -24.63
N LEU A 6 -3.36 -5.23 -23.99
CA LEU A 6 -4.11 -5.25 -22.73
C LEU A 6 -5.54 -5.78 -22.97
N ILE A 7 -6.00 -6.63 -22.05
CA ILE A 7 -7.38 -7.09 -22.02
C ILE A 7 -8.27 -5.89 -21.67
N LYS A 8 -9.14 -5.49 -22.60
CA LYS A 8 -9.97 -4.29 -22.48
C LYS A 8 -11.24 -4.48 -21.66
N GLU A 9 -11.68 -5.72 -21.51
CA GLU A 9 -12.95 -6.08 -20.86
C GLU A 9 -12.67 -6.88 -19.58
N LEU A 10 -12.97 -6.27 -18.43
CA LEU A 10 -12.65 -6.78 -17.09
C LEU A 10 -13.37 -8.09 -16.77
N HIS A 11 -14.54 -8.32 -17.38
CA HIS A 11 -15.34 -9.53 -17.12
C HIS A 11 -14.61 -10.83 -17.49
N HIS A 12 -13.60 -10.79 -18.37
CA HIS A 12 -12.77 -11.95 -18.67
C HIS A 12 -12.09 -12.52 -17.43
N PHE A 13 -11.71 -11.68 -16.46
CA PHE A 13 -11.05 -12.13 -15.24
C PHE A 13 -11.98 -12.89 -14.28
N ARG A 14 -13.31 -12.86 -14.49
CA ARG A 14 -14.24 -13.68 -13.69
C ARG A 14 -13.99 -15.18 -13.86
N ILE A 15 -13.34 -15.60 -14.95
CA ILE A 15 -12.96 -17.00 -15.17
C ILE A 15 -12.01 -17.55 -14.09
N LEU A 16 -11.32 -16.67 -13.36
CA LEU A 16 -10.40 -17.05 -12.28
C LEU A 16 -11.15 -17.54 -11.01
N GLY A 17 -12.47 -17.42 -10.97
CA GLY A 17 -13.29 -17.69 -9.80
C GLY A 17 -13.40 -16.49 -8.87
N GLU A 18 -14.40 -16.51 -7.98
CA GLU A 18 -14.79 -15.35 -7.16
C GLU A 18 -13.65 -14.83 -6.27
N GLU A 19 -12.91 -15.72 -5.59
CA GLU A 19 -11.83 -15.32 -4.70
C GLU A 19 -10.73 -14.55 -5.44
N GLN A 20 -10.26 -15.08 -6.57
CA GLN A 20 -9.19 -14.46 -7.35
C GLN A 20 -9.67 -13.21 -8.09
N TYR A 21 -10.93 -13.18 -8.54
CA TYR A 21 -11.52 -11.99 -9.13
C TYR A 21 -11.68 -10.86 -8.10
N ASN A 22 -12.08 -11.18 -6.86
CA ASN A 22 -12.14 -10.21 -5.76
C ASN A 22 -10.75 -9.63 -5.44
N ARG A 23 -9.70 -10.47 -5.45
CA ARG A 23 -8.31 -10.00 -5.30
C ARG A 23 -7.90 -9.08 -6.45
N TYR A 24 -8.22 -9.45 -7.69
CA TYR A 24 -7.97 -8.62 -8.86
C TYR A 24 -8.60 -7.22 -8.73
N GLN A 25 -9.86 -7.15 -8.30
CA GLN A 25 -10.55 -5.87 -8.09
C GLN A 25 -9.89 -5.03 -6.98
N ARG A 26 -9.44 -5.66 -5.89
CA ARG A 26 -8.70 -4.98 -4.81
C ARG A 26 -7.38 -4.43 -5.31
N TYR A 27 -6.60 -5.22 -6.04
CA TYR A 27 -5.34 -4.75 -6.64
C TYR A 27 -5.53 -3.53 -7.52
N GLY A 28 -6.57 -3.49 -8.36
CA GLY A 28 -6.86 -2.31 -9.18
C GLY A 28 -7.11 -1.05 -8.35
N THR A 29 -7.78 -1.19 -7.20
CA THR A 29 -8.03 -0.07 -6.28
C THR A 29 -6.77 0.34 -5.52
N GLU A 30 -6.00 -0.63 -5.04
CA GLU A 30 -4.75 -0.42 -4.32
C GLU A 30 -3.72 0.31 -5.19
N GLU A 31 -3.53 -0.14 -6.43
CA GLU A 31 -2.64 0.50 -7.40
C GLU A 31 -3.05 1.94 -7.72
N TYR A 32 -4.36 2.21 -7.83
CA TYR A 32 -4.85 3.57 -8.05
C TYR A 32 -4.53 4.50 -6.87
N VAL A 33 -4.69 4.02 -5.63
CA VAL A 33 -4.31 4.77 -4.42
C VAL A 33 -2.82 5.09 -4.43
N LEU A 34 -1.98 4.12 -4.76
CA LEU A 34 -0.53 4.30 -4.84
C LEU A 34 -0.12 5.29 -5.94
N GLN A 35 -0.76 5.25 -7.11
CA GLN A 35 -0.52 6.19 -8.20
C GLN A 35 -0.88 7.63 -7.83
N MET A 36 -1.87 7.84 -6.96
CA MET A 36 -2.22 9.15 -6.42
C MET A 36 -1.28 9.63 -5.29
N GLY A 37 -0.21 8.89 -4.99
CA GLY A 37 0.71 9.20 -3.89
C GLY A 37 0.17 8.85 -2.50
N GLY A 38 -0.88 8.01 -2.44
CA GLY A 38 -1.42 7.45 -1.22
C GLY A 38 -0.57 6.33 -0.63
N VAL A 39 -1.08 5.70 0.42
CA VAL A 39 -0.46 4.57 1.10
C VAL A 39 -1.50 3.54 1.50
N LEU A 40 -1.09 2.27 1.60
CA LEU A 40 -1.93 1.19 2.13
C LEU A 40 -1.58 0.95 3.60
N CYS A 41 -2.60 0.63 4.41
CA CYS A 41 -2.42 0.17 5.77
C CYS A 41 -1.66 -1.16 5.79
N PRO A 42 -0.54 -1.27 6.54
CA PRO A 42 0.28 -2.48 6.56
C PRO A 42 -0.28 -3.60 7.45
N THR A 43 -1.29 -3.32 8.29
CA THR A 43 -1.86 -4.30 9.21
C THR A 43 -2.46 -5.48 8.43
N PRO A 44 -2.02 -6.73 8.71
CA PRO A 44 -2.62 -7.92 8.09
C PRO A 44 -4.13 -7.96 8.30
N GLY A 45 -4.87 -8.15 7.20
CA GLY A 45 -6.34 -8.18 7.23
C GLY A 45 -7.04 -6.81 7.18
N CYS A 46 -6.30 -5.70 7.20
CA CYS A 46 -6.86 -4.36 6.97
C CYS A 46 -6.69 -3.91 5.51
N GLY A 47 -5.47 -3.51 5.10
CA GLY A 47 -5.20 -3.09 3.72
C GLY A 47 -5.93 -1.82 3.26
N ALA A 48 -6.48 -1.01 4.17
CA ALA A 48 -7.19 0.21 3.81
C ALA A 48 -6.30 1.18 3.00
N GLY A 49 -6.82 1.71 1.89
CA GLY A 49 -6.16 2.73 1.09
C GLY A 49 -6.40 4.13 1.64
N LEU A 50 -5.30 4.86 1.90
CA LEU A 50 -5.29 6.16 2.56
C LEU A 50 -4.65 7.20 1.63
N LEU A 51 -5.22 8.40 1.59
CA LEU A 51 -4.68 9.55 0.83
C LEU A 51 -4.30 10.70 1.77
N PRO A 52 -3.24 10.52 2.59
CA PRO A 52 -2.73 11.58 3.45
C PRO A 52 -2.01 12.66 2.62
N GLU A 53 -1.84 13.84 3.21
CA GLU A 53 -1.00 14.88 2.63
C GLU A 53 0.42 14.35 2.37
N PRO A 54 1.09 14.76 1.26
CA PRO A 54 2.37 14.18 0.84
C PRO A 54 3.49 14.24 1.89
N GLU A 55 3.49 15.28 2.72
CA GLU A 55 4.56 15.57 3.70
C GLU A 55 4.29 14.95 5.08
N VAL A 56 3.11 14.37 5.28
CA VAL A 56 2.74 13.77 6.57
C VAL A 56 3.34 12.38 6.69
N ARG A 57 4.30 12.24 7.61
CA ARG A 57 4.96 10.96 7.93
C ARG A 57 4.13 10.09 8.88
N ARG A 58 3.37 10.71 9.78
CA ARG A 58 2.50 10.03 10.75
C ARG A 58 1.15 9.71 10.12
N ILE A 59 0.92 8.46 9.76
CA ILE A 59 -0.34 8.03 9.14
C ILE A 59 -1.22 7.34 10.17
N VAL A 60 -2.50 7.71 10.23
CA VAL A 60 -3.50 7.05 11.07
C VAL A 60 -4.46 6.30 10.17
N CYS A 61 -4.58 4.99 10.36
CA CYS A 61 -5.62 4.18 9.72
C CYS A 61 -6.93 4.36 10.49
N GLU A 62 -7.60 5.50 10.33
CA GLU A 62 -8.76 5.87 11.14
C GLU A 62 -9.90 4.84 11.01
N PRO A 63 -10.46 4.33 12.12
CA PRO A 63 -11.59 3.38 12.11
C PRO A 63 -12.93 4.06 11.77
N SER A 64 -12.92 5.06 10.89
CA SER A 64 -14.11 5.72 10.39
C SER A 64 -14.89 4.76 9.47
N ASN A 65 -16.21 4.73 9.62
CA ASN A 65 -17.12 3.89 8.82
C ASN A 65 -16.75 2.40 8.75
N GLY A 66 -16.01 1.87 9.75
CA GLY A 66 -15.64 0.45 9.84
C GLY A 66 -14.55 0.00 8.85
N LEU A 67 -13.82 0.92 8.20
CA LEU A 67 -12.80 0.58 7.20
C LEU A 67 -11.36 0.55 7.76
N GLY A 68 -11.03 1.39 8.73
CA GLY A 68 -9.70 1.41 9.34
C GLY A 68 -9.57 0.55 10.59
N CYS A 69 -8.33 0.20 10.94
CA CYS A 69 -7.99 -0.63 12.10
C CYS A 69 -7.46 0.17 13.32
N GLY A 70 -7.30 1.49 13.19
CA GLY A 70 -6.73 2.36 14.22
C GLY A 70 -5.21 2.37 14.30
N PHE A 71 -4.52 1.57 13.48
CA PHE A 71 -3.06 1.51 13.50
C PHE A 71 -2.43 2.83 13.07
N VAL A 72 -1.41 3.27 13.81
CA VAL A 72 -0.65 4.50 13.51
C VAL A 72 0.74 4.09 13.06
N PHE A 73 1.10 4.44 11.82
CA PHE A 73 2.31 3.93 11.18
C PHE A 73 3.10 5.03 10.47
N CYS A 74 4.38 4.75 10.26
CA CYS A 74 5.27 5.60 9.49
C CYS A 74 5.00 5.42 7.98
N ARG A 75 4.82 6.55 7.28
CA ARG A 75 4.65 6.58 5.81
C ARG A 75 5.79 5.87 5.08
N GLU A 76 7.01 5.92 5.59
CA GLU A 76 8.21 5.45 4.88
C GLU A 76 8.46 3.95 5.13
N CYS A 77 8.71 3.54 6.37
CA CYS A 77 9.03 2.14 6.68
C CYS A 77 7.81 1.23 6.85
N LYS A 78 6.60 1.79 6.96
CA LYS A 78 5.35 1.06 7.25
C LYS A 78 5.30 0.37 8.63
N GLU A 79 6.25 0.65 9.51
CA GLU A 79 6.24 0.20 10.90
C GLU A 79 5.42 1.13 11.79
N GLU A 80 5.23 0.79 13.07
CA GLU A 80 4.62 1.67 14.07
C GLU A 80 5.26 3.07 14.03
N TYR A 81 4.42 4.11 14.13
CA TYR A 81 4.92 5.47 14.03
C TYR A 81 5.98 5.76 15.09
N HIS A 82 7.05 6.40 14.66
CA HIS A 82 8.16 6.77 15.51
C HIS A 82 8.71 8.15 15.10
N GLU A 83 9.28 8.83 16.08
CA GLU A 83 10.06 10.05 15.88
C GLU A 83 11.47 9.70 15.38
N GLY A 84 12.07 10.58 14.57
CA GLY A 84 13.41 10.36 14.01
C GLY A 84 13.45 9.44 12.78
N GLU A 85 14.66 9.05 12.37
CA GLU A 85 14.91 8.29 11.14
C GLU A 85 14.44 6.83 11.24
N CYS A 86 14.03 6.25 10.11
CA CYS A 86 13.66 4.85 10.02
C CYS A 86 14.87 3.93 10.21
N LEU A 87 14.74 2.89 11.04
CA LEU A 87 15.79 1.89 11.26
C LEU A 87 16.23 1.19 9.96
N THR A 88 15.29 0.93 9.05
CA THR A 88 15.57 0.34 7.73
C THR A 88 16.50 1.23 6.88
N PHE A 89 16.48 2.55 7.06
CA PHE A 89 17.41 3.45 6.38
C PHE A 89 18.82 3.39 6.98
N LEU A 90 18.96 3.14 8.29
CA LEU A 90 20.25 3.02 8.96
C LEU A 90 20.99 1.74 8.54
N GLU A 91 20.28 0.63 8.37
CA GLU A 91 20.87 -0.63 7.87
C GLU A 91 21.37 -0.51 6.43
N THR A 92 20.64 0.23 5.59
CA THR A 92 20.98 0.41 4.17
C THR A 92 22.20 1.33 3.98
N GLN A 93 22.38 2.34 4.85
CA GLN A 93 23.57 3.21 4.82
C GLN A 93 24.82 2.53 5.39
N GLY A 94 24.68 1.66 6.39
CA GLY A 94 25.78 0.86 6.93
C GLY A 94 26.39 -0.11 5.90
N ALA A 95 25.59 -0.58 4.94
CA ALA A 95 26.04 -1.50 3.89
C ALA A 95 26.87 -0.82 2.77
N ILE A 96 26.71 0.49 2.56
CA ILE A 96 27.45 1.23 1.51
C ILE A 96 28.85 1.66 1.99
N ALA A 97 29.07 1.75 3.31
CA ALA A 97 30.35 2.18 3.89
C ALA A 97 31.42 1.06 3.98
N GLN A 98 31.15 -0.15 3.48
CA GLN A 98 32.09 -1.28 3.47
C GLN A 98 32.48 -1.71 2.04
N LYS A 99 32.99 -0.78 1.23
CA LYS A 99 33.66 -1.13 -0.03
C LYS A 99 34.93 -0.32 -0.25
#